data_AF-A0A933WDP6-F1
#
_entry.id   AF-A0A933WDP6-F1
#
_cell.length_a   1.000
_cell.length_b   1.000
_cell.length_c   1.000
_cell.angle_alpha   90.00
_cell.angle_beta   90.00
_cell.angle_gamma   90.00
#
_symmetry.space_group_name_H-M   'P 1'
#
loop_
_entity.id
_entity.type
_entity.pdbx_description
1 polymer ?
#
loop_
_entity_poly.entity_id
_entity_poly.type
_entity_poly.pdbx_seq_one_letter_code
_entity_poly.pdbx_strand_id
1 'polypeptide(L)' 'MKSTDGRSLSPKTQEAIRIKAAKAVMGGKTQVEVARIFGVTRQALGKWIKNYRERGAKSL' A
#
# COMPACT_ATOMS: atom_id res chain seq x y z
N MET A 1 -1.61 17.69 -7.97
CA MET A 1 -0.73 16.49 -7.82
C MET A 1 -1.07 15.54 -8.96
N LYS A 2 -0.23 15.47 -10.01
CA LYS A 2 -0.43 14.49 -11.10
C LYS A 2 -0.11 13.12 -10.53
N SER A 3 -1.15 12.35 -10.22
CA SER A 3 -1.04 10.96 -9.83
C SER A 3 -0.52 10.20 -11.04
N THR A 4 0.78 9.86 -11.07
CA THR A 4 1.31 8.87 -12.01
C THR A 4 0.49 7.62 -11.79
N ASP A 5 -0.38 7.28 -12.73
CA ASP A 5 -1.35 6.22 -12.56
C ASP A 5 -0.60 4.89 -12.51
N GLY A 6 -0.29 4.43 -11.28
CA GLY A 6 0.41 3.17 -11.02
C GLY A 6 -0.31 1.94 -11.59
N ARG A 7 -1.51 2.11 -12.17
CA ARG A 7 -2.22 1.09 -12.96
C ARG A 7 -1.43 0.63 -14.19
N SER A 8 -0.45 1.41 -14.67
CA SER A 8 0.47 0.98 -15.74
C SER A 8 1.51 -0.06 -15.29
N LEU A 9 1.65 -0.31 -13.98
CA LEU A 9 2.52 -1.37 -13.46
C LEU A 9 1.82 -2.72 -13.52
N SER A 10 2.56 -3.79 -13.83
CA SER A 10 2.05 -5.17 -13.79
C SER A 10 1.32 -5.43 -12.46
N PRO A 11 0.18 -6.16 -12.47
CA PRO A 11 -0.57 -6.49 -11.25
C PRO A 11 0.31 -7.03 -10.12
N LYS A 12 1.32 -7.86 -10.47
CA LYS A 12 2.28 -8.45 -9.53
C LYS A 12 3.19 -7.39 -8.88
N THR A 13 3.58 -6.37 -9.64
CA THR A 13 4.38 -5.24 -9.13
C THR A 13 3.54 -4.40 -8.17
N GLN A 14 2.27 -4.15 -8.49
CA GLN A 14 1.37 -3.41 -7.59
C GLN A 14 1.12 -4.17 -6.30
N GLU A 15 0.88 -5.49 -6.36
CA GLU A 15 0.70 -6.34 -5.19
C GLU A 15 1.95 -6.33 -4.28
N ALA A 16 3.14 -6.45 -4.88
CA ALA A 16 4.39 -6.36 -4.12
C ALA A 16 4.56 -5.00 -3.41
N ILE A 17 4.14 -3.90 -4.05
CA ILE A 17 4.14 -2.56 -3.44
C ILE A 17 3.17 -2.50 -2.25
N ARG A 18 1.95 -3.02 -2.41
CA ARG A 18 0.93 -3.04 -1.34
C ARG A 18 1.40 -3.84 -0.13
N ILE A 19 1.99 -5.01 -0.36
CA ILE A 19 2.52 -5.87 0.71
C ILE A 19 3.66 -5.15 1.45
N LYS A 20 4.58 -4.52 0.72
CA LYS A 20 5.68 -3.73 1.34
C LYS A 20 5.14 -2.57 2.16
N ALA A 21 4.16 -1.83 1.65
CA ALA A 21 3.53 -0.72 2.36
C ALA A 21 2.81 -1.18 3.64
N ALA A 22 2.05 -2.27 3.57
CA ALA A 22 1.39 -2.86 4.75
C ALA A 22 2.40 -3.31 5.81
N LYS A 23 3.47 -4.01 5.40
CA LYS A 23 4.55 -4.43 6.31
C LYS A 23 5.25 -3.25 6.97
N ALA A 24 5.50 -2.17 6.24
CA ALA A 24 6.12 -0.96 6.80
C ALA A 24 5.28 -0.35 7.93
N VAL A 25 3.95 -0.34 7.79
CA VAL A 25 3.04 0.13 8.85
C VAL A 25 3.00 -0.85 10.03
N MET A 26 2.96 -2.15 9.77
CA MET A 26 3.01 -3.16 10.84
C MET A 26 4.35 -3.15 11.60
N GLY A 27 5.43 -2.72 10.93
CA GLY A 27 6.74 -2.47 11.54
C GLY A 27 6.87 -1.16 12.31
N GLY A 28 5.76 -0.44 12.54
CA GLY A 28 5.70 0.73 13.41
C GLY A 28 5.76 2.08 12.70
N LYS A 29 5.89 2.14 11.36
CA LYS A 29 5.79 3.42 10.63
C LYS A 29 4.35 3.91 10.61
N THR A 30 4.15 5.23 10.61
CA THR A 30 2.81 5.78 10.47
C THR A 30 2.29 5.62 9.03
N GLN A 31 0.97 5.53 8.88
CA GLN A 31 0.36 5.46 7.55
C GLN A 31 0.67 6.70 6.69
N VAL A 32 0.87 7.87 7.31
CA VAL A 32 1.17 9.11 6.58
C VAL A 32 2.58 9.05 5.99
N GLU A 33 3.57 8.61 6.77
CA GLU A 33 4.93 8.42 6.28
C GLU A 33 4.99 7.39 5.16
N VAL A 34 4.33 6.24 5.35
CA VAL A 34 4.30 5.17 4.35
C VAL A 34 3.60 5.63 3.07
N ALA A 35 2.47 6.34 3.17
CA ALA A 35 1.79 6.90 2.00
C ALA A 35 2.70 7.83 1.19
N ARG A 36 3.49 8.66 1.88
CA ARG A 36 4.48 9.55 1.25
C ARG A 36 5.62 8.78 0.58
N ILE A 37 6.18 7.76 1.25
CA ILE A 37 7.27 6.93 0.73
C ILE A 37 6.85 6.21 -0.56
N PHE A 38 5.63 5.66 -0.58
CA PHE A 38 5.14 4.88 -1.71
C PHE A 38 4.38 5.72 -2.76
N GLY A 39 4.23 7.03 -2.54
CA GLY A 39 3.55 7.93 -3.48
C GLY A 39 2.05 7.63 -3.63
N VAL A 40 1.41 7.08 -2.60
CA VAL A 40 0.00 6.69 -2.61
C VAL A 40 -0.82 7.58 -1.68
N THR A 41 -2.13 7.60 -1.88
CA THR A 41 -3.00 8.31 -0.94
C THR A 41 -3.10 7.54 0.38
N ARG A 42 -3.23 8.27 1.50
CA ARG A 42 -3.48 7.66 2.81
C ARG A 42 -4.73 6.76 2.80
N GLN A 43 -5.77 7.16 2.05
CA GLN A 43 -7.00 6.39 1.91
C GLN A 43 -6.78 5.02 1.23
N ALA A 44 -6.01 4.99 0.13
CA ALA A 44 -5.65 3.74 -0.54
C ALA A 44 -4.85 2.83 0.40
N LEU A 45 -3.88 3.41 1.12
CA LEU A 45 -3.09 2.67 2.10
C LEU A 45 -3.95 2.12 3.25
N GLY A 46 -4.91 2.89 3.75
CA GLY A 46 -5.86 2.44 4.77
C GLY A 46 -6.67 1.22 4.34
N LYS A 47 -7.15 1.21 3.08
CA LYS A 47 -7.84 0.06 2.49
C LYS A 47 -6.93 -1.17 2.41
N TRP A 48 -5.67 -0.99 2.01
CA TRP A 48 -4.69 -2.08 1.98
C TRP A 48 -4.42 -2.66 3.36
N ILE A 49 -4.19 -1.83 4.37
CA ILE A 49 -3.95 -2.30 5.74
C ILE A 49 -5.15 -3.07 6.28
N LYS A 50 -6.37 -2.58 6.02
CA LYS A 50 -7.61 -3.27 6.42
C LYS A 50 -7.68 -4.66 5.78
N ASN A 51 -7.53 -4.75 4.46
CA ASN A 51 -7.52 -6.03 3.74
C ASN A 51 -6.42 -6.97 4.26
N TYR A 52 -5.22 -6.44 4.51
CA TYR A 52 -4.10 -7.22 5.03
C TYR A 52 -4.34 -7.75 6.44
N ARG A 53 -5.01 -6.99 7.32
CA ARG A 53 -5.37 -7.43 8.67
C ARG A 53 -6.49 -8.48 8.67
N GLU A 54 -7.49 -8.31 7.81
CA GLU A 54 -8.65 -9.20 7.77
C GLU A 54 -8.37 -10.53 7.05
N ARG A 55 -7.51 -10.52 6.03
CA ARG A 55 -7.34 -11.65 5.10
C ARG A 55 -5.88 -12.04 4.86
N GLY A 56 -4.93 -11.37 5.52
CA GLY A 56 -3.50 -11.59 5.33
C GLY A 56 -2.99 -11.09 3.97
N ALA A 57 -1.74 -11.45 3.65
CA ALA A 57 -1.05 -11.00 2.44
C ALA A 57 -1.72 -11.39 1.12
N LYS A 58 -2.57 -12.44 1.11
CA LYS A 58 -3.26 -12.96 -0.08
C LYS A 58 -4.41 -12.06 -0.61
N SER A 59 -4.72 -10.96 0.08
CA SER A 59 -5.87 -10.08 -0.24
C SER A 59 -5.47 -8.68 -0.73
N LEU A 60 -4.19 -8.47 -1.04
CA LEU A 60 -3.65 -7.21 -1.57
C LEU A 60 -3.41 -7.29 -3.08
#